data_AF-A0AAP0DGB8-F1
#
_entry.id   AF-A0AAP0DGB8-F1
#
_cell.length_a   1.000
_cell.length_b   1.000
_cell.length_c   1.000
_cell.angle_alpha   90.00
_cell.angle_beta   90.00
_cell.angle_gamma   90.00
#
_symmetry.space_group_name_H-M   'P 1'
#
loop_
_entity.id
_entity.type
_entity.pdbx_description
1 polymer ?
#
loop_
_entity_poly.entity_id
_entity_poly.type
_entity_poly.pdbx_seq_one_letter_code
_entity_poly.pdbx_strand_id
1 'polypeptide(L)'
;MDYCSKPIEVRALESLGLGFDLASDFRLKFVKRCPDGGRLVEVDESRKRDIVLPGSGAVVSGVSEDIRCDKGDRIRFKSDVLEFSKMSELLNQKSSIQGKVPSGYFNALFDLSGSWLNDAADAKYLAFDGYIISLYYLHLTASPLVLQESVKKSVPTCWNPLLLARFIQTYGTHIIVGMAVGGQDLICVKQKSSSTISSAELRGYLDDLGDNLFSDGRSPSLIDRKTRDGKQKVPDVFIRMLQPHTKQFTNITETSSKEGITVIQCKRGGDVFSGSYSKWLQTVGTNPEAMLFKFVPITSLLNGVRGSGPLSHAINLYLRYKPALEDLQYFLEFQVPRQWAPLFCELTLRHQKKKTSCPRLQFKFLGPKIYISTTQVTCDEKPVIGLRLFLEGKKSNRLAMHLQHLSSLPDTITHALSKSTITNRQSQWRGSDEYEPRAQILEPVRWKRYSNICSSVVKHDPNWLHQEPARGVYIVTGAQLVSKGKWPKTVLHLRLLFTHLPNCTIRKTEWAGAPAAARKSSLFTNLSSTFSFTQRSVANAQKQQPATLNSGVFPDSPPVPVRFTKLCKYVDTDEVVRGPHDSPGHWLVTAGKLVMDGGKIGLHVKFALLDFTQEL
;
A
#
# COMPACT_ATOMS: atom_id res chain seq x y z
N MET A 1 28.83 -21.10 15.43
CA MET A 1 27.56 -21.85 15.62
C MET A 1 26.47 -21.05 14.94
N ASP A 2 25.66 -21.71 14.13
CA ASP A 2 24.58 -21.07 13.39
C ASP A 2 23.55 -20.46 14.37
N TYR A 3 23.10 -19.22 14.17
CA TYR A 3 22.22 -18.54 15.14
C TYR A 3 20.90 -19.31 15.40
N CYS A 4 20.51 -20.16 14.44
CA CYS A 4 19.35 -21.04 14.55
C CYS A 4 19.58 -22.27 15.47
N SER A 5 20.82 -22.60 15.82
CA SER A 5 21.14 -23.76 16.67
C SER A 5 21.06 -23.47 18.16
N LYS A 6 20.93 -22.20 18.57
CA LYS A 6 20.75 -21.84 19.97
C LYS A 6 19.33 -22.13 20.45
N PRO A 7 19.13 -22.53 21.72
CA PRO A 7 17.81 -22.63 22.33
C PRO A 7 17.02 -21.33 22.20
N ILE A 8 15.70 -21.44 22.04
CA ILE A 8 14.80 -20.29 21.87
C ILE A 8 14.90 -19.30 23.04
N GLU A 9 15.13 -19.80 24.24
CA GLU A 9 15.27 -19.05 25.48
C GLU A 9 16.44 -18.05 25.39
N VAL A 10 17.60 -18.53 24.95
CA VAL A 10 18.82 -17.74 24.76
C VAL A 10 18.60 -16.74 23.62
N ARG A 11 18.01 -17.18 22.51
CA ARG A 11 17.72 -16.30 21.36
C ARG A 11 16.75 -15.17 21.73
N ALA A 12 15.74 -15.45 22.54
CA ALA A 12 14.76 -14.48 23.00
C ALA A 12 15.40 -13.44 23.94
N LEU A 13 16.22 -13.89 24.90
CA LEU A 13 16.99 -13.01 25.80
C LEU A 13 17.99 -12.12 25.05
N GLU A 14 18.73 -12.68 24.09
CA GLU A 14 19.66 -11.93 23.24
C GLU A 14 18.94 -10.95 22.29
N SER A 15 17.63 -11.11 22.08
CA SER A 15 16.84 -10.26 21.20
C SER A 15 16.27 -9.02 21.89
N LEU A 16 16.22 -8.98 23.22
CA LEU A 16 15.86 -7.77 23.94
C LEU A 16 16.90 -6.67 23.68
N GLY A 17 16.43 -5.46 23.38
CA GLY A 17 17.27 -4.33 23.02
C GLY A 17 17.76 -4.34 21.56
N LEU A 18 17.36 -5.32 20.75
CA LEU A 18 17.60 -5.32 19.31
C LEU A 18 16.57 -4.46 18.57
N GLY A 19 16.94 -4.06 17.36
CA GLY A 19 16.03 -3.43 16.42
C GLY A 19 15.06 -4.44 15.80
N PHE A 20 13.96 -3.93 15.25
CA PHE A 20 12.95 -4.73 14.61
C PHE A 20 12.24 -3.93 13.51
N ASP A 21 11.92 -4.60 12.41
CA ASP A 21 11.05 -4.04 11.39
C ASP A 21 9.59 -4.36 11.69
N LEU A 22 8.84 -3.35 12.14
CA LEU A 22 7.42 -3.48 12.46
C LEU A 22 6.53 -3.84 11.26
N ALA A 23 6.99 -3.64 10.02
CA ALA A 23 6.26 -4.09 8.84
C ALA A 23 6.35 -5.60 8.62
N SER A 24 7.29 -6.28 9.27
CA SER A 24 7.50 -7.73 9.22
C SER A 24 6.63 -8.50 10.25
N ASP A 25 6.37 -9.78 10.00
CA ASP A 25 5.71 -10.64 10.99
C ASP A 25 6.54 -10.74 12.27
N PHE A 26 5.91 -10.68 13.44
CA PHE A 26 6.61 -10.66 14.73
C PHE A 26 7.19 -12.04 15.04
N ARG A 27 8.42 -12.26 14.59
CA ARG A 27 9.23 -13.47 14.78
C ARG A 27 10.70 -13.10 14.93
N LEU A 28 11.46 -13.89 15.69
CA LEU A 28 12.88 -13.63 15.95
C LEU A 28 13.77 -13.63 14.69
N LYS A 29 13.30 -14.14 13.55
CA LYS A 29 14.07 -14.09 12.30
C LYS A 29 14.17 -12.70 11.69
N PHE A 30 13.32 -11.76 12.11
CA PHE A 30 13.29 -10.39 11.58
C PHE A 30 13.97 -9.36 12.50
N VAL A 31 14.66 -9.83 13.55
CA VAL A 31 15.42 -8.95 14.46
C VAL A 31 16.61 -8.33 13.74
N LYS A 32 16.95 -7.10 14.14
CA LYS A 32 18.01 -6.28 13.56
C LYS A 32 19.09 -6.03 14.61
N ARG A 33 20.34 -6.34 14.26
CA ARG A 33 21.52 -6.15 15.11
C ARG A 33 22.35 -4.98 14.60
N CYS A 34 23.20 -4.44 15.45
CA CYS A 34 24.23 -3.52 14.98
C CYS A 34 25.19 -4.24 14.01
N PRO A 35 25.79 -3.53 13.03
CA PRO A 35 26.72 -4.14 12.06
C PRO A 35 27.95 -4.80 12.69
N ASP A 36 28.43 -4.28 13.81
CA ASP A 36 29.50 -4.79 14.67
C ASP A 36 29.04 -5.91 15.62
N GLY A 37 27.75 -6.26 15.58
CA GLY A 37 27.12 -7.21 16.48
C GLY A 37 26.53 -6.55 17.73
N GLY A 38 25.66 -7.29 18.43
CA GLY A 38 25.07 -6.82 19.69
C GLY A 38 23.78 -6.01 19.54
N ARG A 39 23.44 -5.30 20.63
CA ARG A 39 22.18 -4.58 20.83
C ARG A 39 22.24 -3.14 20.34
N LEU A 40 21.08 -2.57 20.01
CA LEU A 40 20.97 -1.17 19.62
C LEU A 40 20.91 -0.24 20.84
N VAL A 41 20.51 -0.79 21.99
CA VAL A 41 20.43 -0.08 23.27
C VAL A 41 21.51 -0.55 24.22
N GLU A 42 21.93 0.34 25.10
CA GLU A 42 22.85 0.08 26.19
C GLU A 42 22.13 -0.78 27.26
N VAL A 43 22.80 -1.84 27.68
CA VAL A 43 22.35 -2.78 28.72
C VAL A 43 23.55 -3.02 29.63
N ASP A 44 23.33 -3.07 30.94
CA ASP A 44 24.41 -3.29 31.90
C ASP A 44 24.94 -4.73 31.80
N GLU A 45 26.09 -4.88 31.15
CA GLU A 45 26.78 -6.16 30.99
C GLU A 45 27.74 -6.48 32.15
N SER A 46 27.93 -5.55 33.10
CA SER A 46 28.79 -5.76 34.27
C SER A 46 28.09 -6.56 35.36
N ARG A 47 26.78 -6.32 35.54
CA ARG A 47 25.94 -7.02 36.52
C ARG A 47 25.12 -8.10 35.86
N LYS A 48 25.58 -9.33 36.04
CA LYS A 48 24.97 -10.54 35.48
C LYS A 48 24.53 -11.49 36.57
N ARG A 49 23.42 -12.18 36.32
CA ARG A 49 22.88 -13.22 37.18
C ARG A 49 22.37 -14.39 36.34
N ASP A 50 22.22 -15.52 37.00
CA ASP A 50 21.54 -16.66 36.42
C ASP A 50 20.03 -16.51 36.65
N ILE A 51 19.24 -16.82 35.62
CA ILE A 51 17.79 -16.77 35.67
C ILE A 51 17.25 -18.17 35.48
N VAL A 52 16.39 -18.61 36.40
CA VAL A 52 15.62 -19.85 36.29
C VAL A 52 14.34 -19.55 35.53
N LEU A 53 14.13 -20.23 34.41
CA LEU A 53 12.95 -20.05 33.58
C LEU A 53 11.72 -20.69 34.23
N PRO A 54 10.61 -19.93 34.39
CA PRO A 54 9.36 -20.47 34.88
C PRO A 54 8.85 -21.62 34.00
N GLY A 55 8.42 -22.71 34.63
CA GLY A 55 7.82 -23.87 33.96
C GLY A 55 8.79 -24.98 33.58
N SER A 56 9.89 -24.67 32.88
CA SER A 56 10.88 -25.67 32.46
C SER A 56 11.94 -25.96 33.53
N GLY A 57 12.20 -24.99 34.43
CA GLY A 57 13.30 -25.08 35.41
C GLY A 57 14.69 -24.94 34.78
N ALA A 58 14.76 -24.65 33.47
CA ALA A 58 16.02 -24.42 32.78
C ALA A 58 16.69 -23.15 33.31
N VAL A 59 18.01 -23.19 33.47
CA VAL A 59 18.81 -22.06 33.97
C VAL A 59 19.56 -21.44 32.80
N VAL A 60 19.34 -20.15 32.57
CA VAL A 60 20.14 -19.37 31.64
C VAL A 60 21.13 -18.53 32.42
N SER A 61 22.41 -18.76 32.19
CA SER A 61 23.47 -18.08 32.91
C SER A 61 23.89 -16.76 32.25
N GLY A 62 24.44 -15.86 33.07
CA GLY A 62 25.07 -14.63 32.58
C GLY A 62 24.11 -13.59 31.99
N VAL A 63 22.85 -13.56 32.46
CA VAL A 63 21.84 -12.59 32.01
C VAL A 63 21.99 -11.27 32.75
N SER A 64 21.96 -10.15 32.03
CA SER A 64 21.98 -8.81 32.64
C SER A 64 20.84 -8.62 33.65
N GLU A 65 21.12 -7.94 34.76
CA GLU A 65 20.10 -7.58 35.77
C GLU A 65 18.96 -6.70 35.21
N ASP A 66 19.23 -5.97 34.12
CA ASP A 66 18.24 -5.14 33.42
C ASP A 66 17.18 -5.98 32.72
N ILE A 67 17.37 -7.29 32.59
CA ILE A 67 16.40 -8.21 32.02
C ILE A 67 15.67 -8.94 33.14
N ARG A 68 14.34 -8.85 33.12
CA ARG A 68 13.45 -9.59 34.02
C ARG A 68 12.75 -10.71 33.26
N CYS A 69 12.55 -11.80 33.99
CA CYS A 69 11.76 -12.94 33.54
C CYS A 69 10.61 -13.13 34.52
N ASP A 70 9.38 -12.94 34.02
CA ASP A 70 8.17 -13.09 34.81
C ASP A 70 7.47 -14.39 34.43
N LYS A 71 6.70 -14.94 35.38
CA LYS A 71 5.91 -16.14 35.14
C LYS A 71 4.88 -15.88 34.04
N GLY A 72 4.73 -16.83 33.14
CA GLY A 72 3.74 -16.76 32.08
C GLY A 72 2.33 -17.11 32.55
N ASP A 73 1.40 -17.01 31.62
CA ASP A 73 -0.02 -17.27 31.80
C ASP A 73 -0.58 -18.07 30.62
N ARG A 74 -1.71 -18.74 30.88
CA ARG A 74 -2.47 -19.46 29.85
C ARG A 74 -3.83 -18.81 29.74
N ILE A 75 -4.06 -18.08 28.65
CA ILE A 75 -5.28 -17.29 28.46
C ILE A 75 -5.93 -17.63 27.12
N ARG A 76 -7.24 -17.86 27.14
CA ARG A 76 -8.07 -17.85 25.94
C ARG A 76 -8.49 -16.42 25.65
N PHE A 77 -8.21 -15.94 24.45
CA PHE A 77 -8.60 -14.62 23.99
C PHE A 77 -9.68 -14.74 22.92
N LYS A 78 -10.81 -14.08 23.17
CA LYS A 78 -11.89 -13.89 22.21
C LYS A 78 -11.97 -12.41 21.87
N SER A 79 -11.87 -12.06 20.60
CA SER A 79 -12.06 -10.68 20.16
C SER A 79 -13.53 -10.39 19.90
N ASP A 80 -13.91 -9.11 19.96
CA ASP A 80 -15.11 -8.65 19.31
C ASP A 80 -14.99 -8.76 17.77
N VAL A 81 -16.13 -8.68 17.08
CA VAL A 81 -16.18 -8.52 15.62
C VAL A 81 -15.97 -7.05 15.30
N LEU A 82 -14.78 -6.71 14.79
CA LEU A 82 -14.31 -5.33 14.65
C LEU A 82 -14.03 -4.98 13.19
N GLU A 83 -14.20 -3.71 12.85
CA GLU A 83 -13.72 -3.18 11.57
C GLU A 83 -12.19 -3.23 11.50
N PHE A 84 -11.64 -3.22 10.28
CA PHE A 84 -10.21 -3.31 10.01
C PHE A 84 -9.34 -2.40 10.90
N SER A 85 -9.69 -1.11 10.97
CA SER A 85 -8.90 -0.12 11.71
C SER A 85 -8.91 -0.35 13.23
N LYS A 86 -10.05 -0.79 13.79
CA LYS A 86 -10.19 -1.10 15.22
C LYS A 86 -9.47 -2.39 15.59
N MET A 87 -9.52 -3.41 14.75
CA MET A 87 -8.77 -4.65 14.96
C MET A 87 -7.25 -4.41 14.88
N SER A 88 -6.80 -3.59 13.92
CA SER A 88 -5.39 -3.19 13.84
C SER A 88 -4.95 -2.46 15.10
N GLU A 89 -5.76 -1.54 15.62
CA GLU A 89 -5.47 -0.81 16.85
C GLU A 89 -5.39 -1.74 18.07
N LEU A 90 -6.35 -2.68 18.20
CA LEU A 90 -6.36 -3.68 19.28
C LEU A 90 -5.06 -4.50 19.32
N LEU A 91 -4.60 -4.98 18.16
CA LEU A 91 -3.39 -5.82 18.08
C LEU A 91 -2.10 -5.02 18.24
N ASN A 92 -2.08 -3.76 17.78
CA ASN A 92 -0.98 -2.84 18.04
C ASN A 92 -0.83 -2.51 19.52
N GLN A 93 -1.95 -2.24 20.22
CA GLN A 93 -1.95 -1.98 21.67
C GLN A 93 -1.41 -3.17 22.46
N LYS A 94 -1.75 -4.41 22.06
CA LYS A 94 -1.14 -5.62 22.64
C LYS A 94 0.38 -5.67 22.50
N SER A 95 0.96 -4.90 21.60
CA SER A 95 2.42 -4.83 21.35
C SER A 95 3.05 -3.52 21.84
N SER A 96 2.34 -2.74 22.66
CA SER A 96 2.73 -1.40 23.15
C SER A 96 2.93 -0.35 22.03
N ILE A 97 2.23 -0.53 20.91
CA ILE A 97 2.28 0.39 19.77
C ILE A 97 0.99 1.21 19.73
N GLN A 98 1.13 2.51 19.52
CA GLN A 98 0.00 3.41 19.39
C GLN A 98 -0.45 3.55 17.94
N GLY A 99 -1.75 3.76 17.74
CA GLY A 99 -2.34 4.08 16.44
C GLY A 99 -2.84 2.87 15.63
N LYS A 100 -3.34 3.19 14.44
CA LYS A 100 -4.16 2.30 13.60
C LYS A 100 -3.43 1.75 12.36
N VAL A 101 -2.13 2.03 12.25
CA VAL A 101 -1.33 1.56 11.11
C VAL A 101 -1.13 0.05 11.26
N PRO A 102 -1.54 -0.78 10.29
CA PRO A 102 -1.38 -2.23 10.37
C PRO A 102 0.08 -2.63 10.56
N SER A 103 0.35 -3.44 11.58
CA SER A 103 1.65 -4.07 11.78
C SER A 103 1.81 -5.32 10.91
N GLY A 104 3.05 -5.78 10.72
CA GLY A 104 3.31 -7.03 10.00
C GLY A 104 2.71 -8.26 10.68
N TYR A 105 2.61 -8.26 12.02
CA TYR A 105 1.87 -9.30 12.75
C TYR A 105 0.39 -9.31 12.42
N PHE A 106 -0.27 -8.15 12.39
CA PHE A 106 -1.66 -8.04 11.97
C PHE A 106 -1.87 -8.57 10.54
N ASN A 107 -0.98 -8.20 9.61
CA ASN A 107 -1.06 -8.68 8.24
C ASN A 107 -0.88 -10.20 8.15
N ALA A 108 0.09 -10.75 8.87
CA ALA A 108 0.35 -12.19 8.89
C ALA A 108 -0.77 -13.00 9.55
N LEU A 109 -1.45 -12.42 10.56
CA LEU A 109 -2.53 -13.09 11.30
C LEU A 109 -3.80 -13.25 10.46
N PHE A 110 -4.12 -12.26 9.61
CA PHE A 110 -5.33 -12.23 8.78
C PHE A 110 -5.08 -12.51 7.29
N ASP A 111 -3.86 -12.93 6.94
CA ASP A 111 -3.41 -13.18 5.56
C ASP A 111 -3.74 -11.99 4.64
N LEU A 112 -3.18 -10.83 4.99
CA LEU A 112 -3.37 -9.56 4.28
C LEU A 112 -2.14 -9.21 3.44
N SER A 113 -2.36 -8.50 2.34
CA SER A 113 -1.30 -8.18 1.37
C SER A 113 -0.28 -7.17 1.89
N GLY A 114 -0.66 -6.34 2.86
CA GLY A 114 0.14 -5.22 3.35
C GLY A 114 -0.17 -3.90 2.63
N SER A 115 -0.87 -3.96 1.50
CA SER A 115 -1.46 -2.81 0.82
C SER A 115 -2.75 -2.40 1.55
N TRP A 116 -2.58 -1.80 2.73
CA TRP A 116 -3.65 -1.66 3.73
C TRP A 116 -4.92 -0.97 3.24
N LEU A 117 -4.86 -0.06 2.25
CA LEU A 117 -6.06 0.55 1.68
C LEU A 117 -6.94 -0.46 0.94
N ASN A 118 -6.32 -1.33 0.16
CA ASN A 118 -7.02 -2.39 -0.58
C ASN A 118 -7.53 -3.45 0.41
N ASP A 119 -6.68 -3.83 1.37
CA ASP A 119 -7.04 -4.80 2.42
C ASP A 119 -8.22 -4.28 3.26
N ALA A 120 -8.22 -3.00 3.64
CA ALA A 120 -9.31 -2.37 4.39
C ALA A 120 -10.58 -2.18 3.56
N ALA A 121 -10.47 -2.01 2.24
CA ALA A 121 -11.63 -1.92 1.35
C ALA A 121 -12.28 -3.30 1.12
N ASP A 122 -11.49 -4.37 1.06
CA ASP A 122 -11.99 -5.75 0.92
C ASP A 122 -12.59 -6.27 2.23
N ALA A 123 -11.95 -6.00 3.38
CA ALA A 123 -12.34 -6.51 4.69
C ALA A 123 -13.35 -5.60 5.43
N LYS A 124 -14.58 -6.09 5.60
CA LYS A 124 -15.64 -5.44 6.39
C LYS A 124 -15.42 -5.62 7.88
N TYR A 125 -15.25 -6.87 8.32
CA TYR A 125 -15.07 -7.23 9.72
C TYR A 125 -14.00 -8.30 9.88
N LEU A 126 -13.30 -8.22 11.00
CA LEU A 126 -12.26 -9.15 11.44
C LEU A 126 -12.57 -9.60 12.86
N ALA A 127 -12.27 -10.86 13.17
CA ALA A 127 -12.40 -11.41 14.53
C ALA A 127 -11.42 -12.57 14.73
N PHE A 128 -11.07 -12.89 15.97
CA PHE A 128 -10.31 -14.09 16.32
C PHE A 128 -10.72 -14.68 17.67
N ASP A 129 -10.55 -15.99 17.81
CA ASP A 129 -10.66 -16.75 19.07
C ASP A 129 -9.47 -17.72 19.14
N GLY A 130 -8.82 -17.78 20.29
CA GLY A 130 -7.88 -18.86 20.55
C GLY A 130 -7.07 -18.72 21.81
N TYR A 131 -6.18 -19.69 22.01
CA TYR A 131 -5.31 -19.74 23.18
C TYR A 131 -3.97 -19.12 22.88
N ILE A 132 -3.51 -18.27 23.80
CA ILE A 132 -2.14 -17.80 23.87
C ILE A 132 -1.58 -18.28 25.19
N ILE A 133 -0.53 -19.08 25.10
CA ILE A 133 0.11 -19.76 26.21
C ILE A 133 1.52 -19.19 26.32
N SER A 134 1.70 -18.30 27.28
CA SER A 134 2.99 -17.78 27.65
C SER A 134 3.56 -18.69 28.74
N LEU A 135 4.72 -19.29 28.51
CA LEU A 135 5.44 -20.03 29.56
C LEU A 135 6.10 -19.05 30.54
N TYR A 136 6.68 -17.99 29.97
CA TYR A 136 7.27 -16.88 30.68
C TYR A 136 7.28 -15.62 29.81
N TYR A 137 7.40 -14.48 30.47
CA TYR A 137 7.58 -13.18 29.84
C TYR A 137 9.01 -12.68 30.07
N LEU A 138 9.58 -12.06 29.05
CA LEU A 138 10.88 -11.41 29.11
C LEU A 138 10.70 -9.91 28.88
N HIS A 139 11.27 -9.10 29.77
CA HIS A 139 11.17 -7.65 29.71
C HIS A 139 12.50 -6.98 29.97
N LEU A 140 12.82 -5.98 29.15
CA LEU A 140 13.92 -5.06 29.39
C LEU A 140 13.44 -3.96 30.33
N THR A 141 14.11 -3.82 31.47
CA THR A 141 13.77 -2.89 32.55
C THR A 141 14.76 -1.74 32.71
N ALA A 142 15.75 -1.64 31.82
CA ALA A 142 16.67 -0.52 31.74
C ALA A 142 15.90 0.82 31.64
N SER A 143 16.20 1.73 32.56
CA SER A 143 15.58 3.05 32.64
C SER A 143 16.61 4.11 33.06
N PRO A 144 16.88 5.13 32.23
CA PRO A 144 16.31 5.35 30.89
C PRO A 144 16.84 4.33 29.88
N LEU A 145 16.03 4.02 28.86
CA LEU A 145 16.49 3.24 27.72
C LEU A 145 17.32 4.15 26.80
N VAL A 146 18.60 3.83 26.58
CA VAL A 146 19.54 4.67 25.82
C VAL A 146 20.04 3.91 24.59
N LEU A 147 19.96 4.54 23.41
CA LEU A 147 20.59 4.01 22.19
C LEU A 147 22.11 4.13 22.26
N GLN A 148 22.80 3.11 21.74
CA GLN A 148 24.24 3.16 21.55
C GLN A 148 24.65 4.36 20.69
N GLU A 149 25.81 4.93 21.01
CA GLU A 149 26.33 6.11 20.32
C GLU A 149 26.61 5.87 18.83
N SER A 150 27.01 4.65 18.46
CA SER A 150 27.18 4.22 17.06
C SER A 150 25.88 4.34 16.25
N VAL A 151 24.75 3.93 16.85
CA VAL A 151 23.42 4.02 16.24
C VAL A 151 23.00 5.48 16.10
N LYS A 152 23.19 6.32 17.13
CA LYS A 152 22.89 7.77 17.07
C LYS A 152 23.68 8.47 15.96
N LYS A 153 24.98 8.17 15.83
CA LYS A 153 25.86 8.72 14.79
C LYS A 153 25.47 8.29 13.37
N SER A 154 24.77 7.17 13.23
CA SER A 154 24.31 6.68 11.92
C SER A 154 23.04 7.37 11.41
N VAL A 155 22.39 8.19 12.24
CA VAL A 155 21.18 8.94 11.84
C VAL A 155 21.56 10.02 10.81
N PRO A 156 20.94 10.02 9.61
CA PRO A 156 21.21 11.04 8.59
C PRO A 156 20.79 12.43 9.06
N THR A 157 21.65 13.43 8.87
CA THR A 157 21.41 14.80 9.38
C THR A 157 20.34 15.59 8.62
N CYS A 158 20.00 15.15 7.42
CA CYS A 158 19.02 15.77 6.52
C CYS A 158 18.21 14.69 5.77
N TRP A 159 17.24 15.12 4.96
CA TRP A 159 16.47 14.22 4.10
C TRP A 159 17.37 13.66 2.98
N ASN A 160 17.93 12.47 3.20
CA ASN A 160 18.68 11.71 2.22
C ASN A 160 18.04 10.31 2.05
N PRO A 161 17.24 10.08 0.99
CA PRO A 161 16.49 8.84 0.78
C PRO A 161 17.33 7.56 0.88
N LEU A 162 18.53 7.54 0.30
CA LEU A 162 19.43 6.37 0.34
C LEU A 162 19.87 6.05 1.77
N LEU A 163 20.37 7.05 2.51
CA LEU A 163 20.84 6.84 3.88
C LEU A 163 19.69 6.53 4.85
N LEU A 164 18.52 7.13 4.65
CA LEU A 164 17.31 6.85 5.42
C LEU A 164 16.81 5.41 5.19
N ALA A 165 16.76 4.96 3.93
CA ALA A 165 16.40 3.60 3.59
C ALA A 165 17.38 2.58 4.20
N ARG A 166 18.69 2.86 4.09
CA ARG A 166 19.74 2.05 4.71
C ARG A 166 19.58 1.98 6.24
N PHE A 167 19.34 3.10 6.90
CA PHE A 167 19.11 3.11 8.35
C PHE A 167 17.94 2.19 8.75
N ILE A 168 16.80 2.30 8.07
CA ILE A 168 15.61 1.47 8.33
C ILE A 168 15.92 -0.01 8.06
N GLN A 169 16.63 -0.32 6.99
CA GLN A 169 17.02 -1.69 6.65
C GLN A 169 17.97 -2.31 7.69
N THR A 170 18.94 -1.53 8.18
CA THR A 170 19.97 -1.95 9.13
C THR A 170 19.43 -2.08 10.55
N TYR A 171 18.77 -1.05 11.07
CA TYR A 171 18.37 -0.96 12.49
C TYR A 171 16.88 -1.24 12.73
N GLY A 172 16.07 -1.30 11.67
CA GLY A 172 14.62 -1.42 11.79
C GLY A 172 13.95 -0.11 12.17
N THR A 173 12.70 -0.20 12.62
CA THR A 173 11.85 0.95 12.97
C THR A 173 11.61 1.05 14.47
N HIS A 174 11.71 -0.07 15.19
CA HIS A 174 11.39 -0.18 16.60
C HIS A 174 12.45 -1.00 17.35
N ILE A 175 12.52 -0.82 18.67
CA ILE A 175 13.34 -1.62 19.58
C ILE A 175 12.46 -2.62 20.31
N ILE A 176 12.93 -3.85 20.44
CA ILE A 176 12.28 -4.91 21.21
C ILE A 176 12.56 -4.68 22.70
N VAL A 177 11.52 -4.39 23.48
CA VAL A 177 11.64 -4.18 24.94
C VAL A 177 10.99 -5.30 25.75
N GLY A 178 10.26 -6.19 25.10
CA GLY A 178 9.72 -7.37 25.75
C GLY A 178 9.12 -8.36 24.78
N MET A 179 8.87 -9.58 25.25
CA MET A 179 8.16 -10.63 24.52
C MET A 179 7.69 -11.72 25.48
N ALA A 180 6.75 -12.54 25.04
CA ALA A 180 6.45 -13.82 25.67
C ALA A 180 7.16 -14.96 24.93
N VAL A 181 7.45 -16.06 25.61
CA VAL A 181 7.89 -17.30 24.98
C VAL A 181 6.90 -18.41 25.33
N GLY A 182 6.42 -19.14 24.32
CA GLY A 182 5.42 -20.19 24.50
C GLY A 182 4.77 -20.61 23.20
N GLY A 183 3.44 -20.71 23.15
CA GLY A 183 2.70 -21.08 21.94
C GLY A 183 1.32 -20.42 21.82
N GLN A 184 0.86 -20.18 20.60
CA GLN A 184 -0.48 -19.72 20.29
C GLN A 184 -1.16 -20.64 19.27
N ASP A 185 -2.46 -20.87 19.46
CA ASP A 185 -3.36 -21.53 18.51
C ASP A 185 -4.58 -20.63 18.36
N LEU A 186 -4.65 -19.91 17.23
CA LEU A 186 -5.65 -18.89 16.96
C LEU A 186 -6.47 -19.26 15.72
N ILE A 187 -7.78 -19.02 15.78
CA ILE A 187 -8.69 -19.07 14.64
C ILE A 187 -9.12 -17.64 14.35
N CYS A 188 -8.85 -17.18 13.14
CA CYS A 188 -9.15 -15.84 12.67
C CYS A 188 -10.20 -15.90 11.58
N VAL A 189 -11.08 -14.90 11.54
CA VAL A 189 -12.12 -14.77 10.53
C VAL A 189 -12.01 -13.42 9.88
N LYS A 190 -12.05 -13.43 8.54
CA LYS A 190 -12.07 -12.25 7.68
C LYS A 190 -13.36 -12.26 6.87
N GLN A 191 -14.21 -11.25 7.09
CA GLN A 191 -15.46 -11.06 6.36
C GLN A 191 -15.31 -9.95 5.33
N LYS A 192 -15.71 -10.23 4.09
CA LYS A 192 -15.71 -9.27 2.98
C LYS A 192 -16.92 -8.33 3.02
N SER A 193 -16.77 -7.17 2.40
CA SER A 193 -17.84 -6.17 2.24
C SER A 193 -19.06 -6.70 1.47
N SER A 194 -18.89 -7.72 0.62
CA SER A 194 -19.98 -8.38 -0.11
C SER A 194 -20.82 -9.35 0.72
N SER A 195 -20.38 -9.71 1.93
CA SER A 195 -21.05 -10.69 2.77
C SER A 195 -22.31 -10.13 3.42
N THR A 196 -23.39 -10.93 3.42
CA THR A 196 -24.69 -10.61 4.03
C THR A 196 -24.80 -11.04 5.49
N ILE A 197 -23.84 -11.80 6.01
CA ILE A 197 -23.85 -12.34 7.38
C ILE A 197 -23.72 -11.19 8.39
N SER A 198 -24.54 -11.20 9.44
CA SER A 198 -24.47 -10.20 10.49
C SER A 198 -23.27 -10.42 11.42
N SER A 199 -22.81 -9.36 12.10
CA SER A 199 -21.69 -9.48 13.05
C SER A 199 -22.01 -10.39 14.24
N ALA A 200 -23.28 -10.47 14.66
CA ALA A 200 -23.72 -11.36 15.73
C ALA A 200 -23.67 -12.83 15.32
N GLU A 201 -24.14 -13.15 14.11
CA GLU A 201 -24.03 -14.51 13.56
C GLU A 201 -22.58 -14.92 13.35
N LEU A 202 -21.75 -14.01 12.81
CA LEU A 202 -20.33 -14.27 12.62
C LEU A 202 -19.62 -14.57 13.94
N ARG A 203 -19.93 -13.82 15.00
CA ARG A 203 -19.42 -14.09 16.35
C ARG A 203 -19.85 -15.47 16.83
N GLY A 204 -21.14 -15.80 16.70
CA GLY A 204 -21.67 -17.10 17.11
C GLY A 204 -21.02 -18.28 16.39
N TYR A 205 -20.73 -18.15 15.09
CA TYR A 205 -20.03 -19.19 14.33
C TYR A 205 -18.56 -19.34 14.77
N LEU A 206 -17.88 -18.23 15.04
CA LEU A 206 -16.50 -18.27 15.53
C LEU A 206 -16.41 -18.88 16.95
N ASP A 207 -17.31 -18.50 17.84
CA ASP A 207 -17.37 -19.04 19.20
C ASP A 207 -17.59 -20.55 19.19
N ASP A 208 -18.55 -21.03 18.39
CA ASP A 208 -18.85 -22.46 18.28
C ASP A 208 -17.69 -23.25 17.65
N LEU A 209 -17.09 -22.71 16.59
CA LEU A 209 -15.90 -23.31 15.97
C LEU A 209 -14.73 -23.41 16.96
N GLY A 210 -14.48 -22.34 17.71
CA GLY A 210 -13.44 -22.31 18.74
C GLY A 210 -13.72 -23.30 19.88
N ASP A 211 -14.96 -23.34 20.39
CA ASP A 211 -15.36 -24.25 21.47
C ASP A 211 -15.21 -25.72 21.04
N ASN A 212 -15.55 -26.06 19.79
CA ASN A 212 -15.35 -27.39 19.26
C ASN A 212 -13.86 -27.73 19.10
N LEU A 213 -13.09 -26.89 18.40
CA LEU A 213 -11.68 -27.16 18.08
C LEU A 213 -10.79 -27.20 19.33
N PHE A 214 -10.97 -26.27 20.26
CA PHE A 214 -10.17 -26.23 21.49
C PHE A 214 -10.62 -27.22 22.57
N SER A 215 -11.73 -27.93 22.34
CA SER A 215 -12.17 -29.06 23.17
C SER A 215 -11.92 -30.41 22.50
N ASP A 216 -11.13 -30.45 21.42
CA ASP A 216 -10.89 -31.66 20.60
C ASP A 216 -12.18 -32.35 20.15
N GLY A 217 -13.20 -31.58 19.75
CA GLY A 217 -14.49 -32.10 19.28
C GLY A 217 -15.42 -32.63 20.39
N ARG A 218 -15.02 -32.54 21.67
CA ARG A 218 -15.86 -33.00 22.80
C ARG A 218 -17.04 -32.07 23.08
N SER A 219 -16.90 -30.80 22.73
CA SER A 219 -18.00 -29.83 22.83
C SER A 219 -18.93 -30.01 21.62
N PRO A 220 -20.25 -30.21 21.83
CA PRO A 220 -21.19 -30.39 20.73
C PRO A 220 -21.20 -29.13 19.86
N SER A 221 -20.88 -29.26 18.58
CA SER A 221 -20.93 -28.12 17.66
C SER A 221 -22.40 -27.74 17.42
N LEU A 222 -22.73 -26.47 17.69
CA LEU A 222 -24.00 -25.88 17.28
C LEU A 222 -24.08 -25.78 15.75
N ILE A 223 -22.94 -25.76 15.06
CA ILE A 223 -22.82 -25.85 13.61
C ILE A 223 -23.45 -27.15 13.07
N ASP A 224 -23.13 -28.33 13.65
CA ASP A 224 -23.71 -29.61 13.20
C ASP A 224 -25.19 -29.77 13.60
N ARG A 225 -25.63 -29.12 14.69
CA ARG A 225 -27.04 -29.08 15.08
C ARG A 225 -27.87 -28.18 14.17
N LYS A 226 -27.36 -27.00 13.82
CA LYS A 226 -28.06 -26.03 12.94
C LYS A 226 -28.18 -26.52 11.50
N THR A 227 -27.22 -27.29 11.01
CA THR A 227 -27.31 -27.95 9.68
C THR A 227 -28.34 -29.07 9.67
N ARG A 228 -28.49 -29.84 10.77
CA ARG A 228 -29.52 -30.87 10.93
C ARG A 228 -30.94 -30.34 11.10
N ASP A 229 -31.12 -29.22 11.81
CA ASP A 229 -32.43 -28.63 12.10
C ASP A 229 -33.02 -27.81 10.94
N GLY A 230 -32.25 -27.53 9.88
CA GLY A 230 -32.71 -26.82 8.68
C GLY A 230 -33.10 -25.34 8.86
N LYS A 231 -33.00 -24.79 10.08
CA LYS A 231 -33.47 -23.44 10.45
C LYS A 231 -32.48 -22.31 10.12
N GLN A 232 -31.19 -22.60 10.00
CA GLN A 232 -30.17 -21.57 9.73
C GLN A 232 -29.01 -22.17 8.93
N LYS A 233 -28.71 -21.61 7.75
CA LYS A 233 -27.64 -22.11 6.89
C LYS A 233 -26.28 -21.64 7.41
N VAL A 234 -25.51 -22.55 8.00
CA VAL A 234 -24.13 -22.28 8.41
C VAL A 234 -23.26 -22.12 7.16
N PRO A 235 -22.35 -21.12 7.13
CA PRO A 235 -21.43 -20.97 6.01
C PRO A 235 -20.51 -22.19 5.88
N ASP A 236 -20.39 -22.74 4.66
CA ASP A 236 -19.68 -24.01 4.41
C ASP A 236 -18.21 -23.97 4.86
N VAL A 237 -17.62 -22.78 4.90
CA VAL A 237 -16.23 -22.54 5.34
C VAL A 237 -15.97 -22.99 6.77
N PHE A 238 -16.93 -22.83 7.68
CA PHE A 238 -16.79 -23.27 9.08
C PHE A 238 -16.85 -24.79 9.18
N ILE A 239 -17.66 -25.44 8.34
CA ILE A 239 -17.77 -26.89 8.28
C ILE A 239 -16.48 -27.51 7.75
N ARG A 240 -15.90 -26.94 6.67
CA ARG A 240 -14.62 -27.41 6.13
C ARG A 240 -13.47 -27.25 7.13
N MET A 241 -13.50 -26.22 7.98
CA MET A 241 -12.50 -26.08 9.04
C MET A 241 -12.54 -27.19 10.09
N LEU A 242 -13.68 -27.84 10.29
CA LEU A 242 -13.82 -28.99 11.19
C LEU A 242 -13.33 -30.31 10.57
N GLN A 243 -13.09 -30.35 9.25
CA GLN A 243 -12.63 -31.56 8.56
C GLN A 243 -11.12 -31.78 8.77
N PRO A 244 -10.63 -33.02 8.67
CA PRO A 244 -9.20 -33.31 8.78
C PRO A 244 -8.42 -32.64 7.64
N HIS A 245 -7.53 -31.72 7.99
CA HIS A 245 -6.66 -31.04 7.02
C HIS A 245 -5.35 -31.79 6.79
N THR A 246 -4.82 -31.68 5.57
CA THR A 246 -3.51 -32.24 5.23
C THR A 246 -2.41 -31.48 5.98
N LYS A 247 -1.56 -32.20 6.72
CA LYS A 247 -0.51 -31.66 7.62
C LYS A 247 0.68 -30.98 6.93
N GLN A 248 0.49 -30.44 5.72
CA GLN A 248 1.59 -29.88 4.93
C GLN A 248 1.84 -28.39 5.19
N PHE A 249 0.88 -27.67 5.79
CA PHE A 249 0.96 -26.23 6.00
C PHE A 249 0.87 -25.86 7.48
N THR A 250 1.64 -24.85 7.89
CA THR A 250 1.65 -24.33 9.27
C THR A 250 0.41 -23.48 9.59
N ASN A 251 -0.23 -22.92 8.56
CA ASN A 251 -1.50 -22.21 8.66
C ASN A 251 -2.51 -22.88 7.72
N ILE A 252 -3.74 -23.06 8.17
CA ILE A 252 -4.84 -23.61 7.36
C ILE A 252 -5.76 -22.46 7.00
N THR A 253 -6.07 -22.30 5.71
CA THR A 253 -6.94 -21.20 5.24
C THR A 253 -8.08 -21.76 4.40
N GLU A 254 -9.30 -21.45 4.80
CA GLU A 254 -10.52 -21.83 4.11
C GLU A 254 -11.27 -20.59 3.67
N THR A 255 -11.66 -20.50 2.41
CA THR A 255 -12.36 -19.33 1.85
C THR A 255 -13.65 -19.73 1.16
N SER A 256 -14.73 -18.99 1.42
CA SER A 256 -16.01 -19.07 0.72
C SER A 256 -16.24 -17.77 -0.04
N SER A 257 -16.03 -17.80 -1.37
CA SER A 257 -16.31 -16.64 -2.23
C SER A 257 -17.80 -16.30 -2.28
N LYS A 258 -18.68 -17.30 -2.10
CA LYS A 258 -20.14 -17.14 -2.10
C LYS A 258 -20.64 -16.34 -0.89
N GLU A 259 -20.10 -16.64 0.28
CA GLU A 259 -20.51 -16.00 1.55
C GLU A 259 -19.58 -14.83 1.92
N GLY A 260 -18.47 -14.66 1.19
CA GLY A 260 -17.48 -13.62 1.45
C GLY A 260 -16.77 -13.80 2.79
N ILE A 261 -16.53 -15.04 3.22
CA ILE A 261 -15.88 -15.37 4.50
C ILE A 261 -14.60 -16.15 4.25
N THR A 262 -13.54 -15.78 4.95
CA THR A 262 -12.29 -16.53 5.05
C THR A 262 -12.05 -16.87 6.52
N VAL A 263 -11.76 -18.13 6.81
CA VAL A 263 -11.36 -18.61 8.14
C VAL A 263 -9.91 -19.06 8.04
N ILE A 264 -9.09 -18.70 9.03
CA ILE A 264 -7.65 -18.93 9.04
C ILE A 264 -7.26 -19.50 10.41
N GLN A 265 -6.63 -20.67 10.44
CA GLN A 265 -6.00 -21.20 11.64
C GLN A 265 -4.51 -20.86 11.63
N CYS A 266 -4.06 -20.21 12.69
CA CYS A 266 -2.71 -19.68 12.88
C CYS A 266 -2.08 -20.29 14.13
N LYS A 267 -1.16 -21.25 13.96
CA LYS A 267 -0.39 -21.84 15.07
C LYS A 267 1.05 -21.32 15.10
N ARG A 268 1.57 -21.04 16.30
CA ARG A 268 3.00 -20.76 16.55
C ARG A 268 3.43 -21.41 17.85
N GLY A 269 4.66 -21.90 17.91
CA GLY A 269 5.13 -22.71 19.04
C GLY A 269 4.39 -24.05 19.15
N GLY A 270 5.01 -25.00 19.83
CA GLY A 270 4.60 -26.41 19.82
C GLY A 270 4.73 -27.06 18.43
N ASP A 271 4.18 -28.27 18.30
CA ASP A 271 4.01 -28.94 17.03
C ASP A 271 2.83 -28.32 16.27
N VAL A 272 3.14 -27.39 15.36
CA VAL A 272 2.15 -26.70 14.53
C VAL A 272 1.35 -27.64 13.61
N PHE A 273 1.83 -28.88 13.38
CA PHE A 273 1.15 -29.88 12.56
C PHE A 273 0.26 -30.83 13.37
N SER A 274 0.16 -30.60 14.69
CA SER A 274 -0.73 -31.35 15.57
C SER A 274 -2.20 -31.11 15.20
N GLY A 275 -2.90 -32.21 14.91
CA GLY A 275 -4.30 -32.22 14.51
C GLY A 275 -5.31 -32.06 15.65
N SER A 276 -4.86 -31.88 16.89
CA SER A 276 -5.73 -31.62 18.04
C SER A 276 -5.09 -30.58 18.97
N TYR A 277 -5.92 -29.81 19.66
CA TYR A 277 -5.47 -28.79 20.61
C TYR A 277 -4.73 -29.41 21.79
N SER A 278 -5.23 -30.51 22.38
CA SER A 278 -4.55 -31.12 23.54
C SER A 278 -3.16 -31.66 23.20
N LYS A 279 -2.97 -32.22 22.00
CA LYS A 279 -1.65 -32.68 21.53
C LYS A 279 -0.71 -31.51 21.32
N TRP A 280 -1.17 -30.46 20.65
CA TRP A 280 -0.40 -29.23 20.48
C TRP A 280 0.02 -28.65 21.84
N LEU A 281 -0.93 -28.53 22.79
CA LEU A 281 -0.70 -28.01 24.13
C LEU A 281 0.43 -28.73 24.88
N GLN A 282 0.49 -30.07 24.78
CA GLN A 282 1.55 -30.87 25.41
C GLN A 282 2.94 -30.59 24.85
N THR A 283 3.03 -30.14 23.59
CA THR A 283 4.31 -29.84 22.92
C THR A 283 4.78 -28.39 23.08
N VAL A 284 3.94 -27.49 23.60
CA VAL A 284 4.32 -26.07 23.76
C VAL A 284 5.52 -25.92 24.71
N GLY A 285 5.61 -26.75 25.76
CA GLY A 285 6.71 -26.71 26.71
C GLY A 285 8.06 -27.12 26.12
N THR A 286 8.08 -28.06 25.18
CA THR A 286 9.32 -28.58 24.57
C THR A 286 9.74 -27.82 23.32
N ASN A 287 8.79 -27.24 22.57
CA ASN A 287 9.05 -26.49 21.34
C ASN A 287 8.45 -25.07 21.37
N PRO A 288 8.76 -24.22 22.36
CA PRO A 288 8.18 -22.88 22.41
C PRO A 288 8.76 -21.95 21.34
N GLU A 289 8.02 -20.89 21.04
CA GLU A 289 8.38 -19.82 20.09
C GLU A 289 8.18 -18.45 20.75
N ALA A 290 8.89 -17.43 20.26
CA ALA A 290 8.69 -16.07 20.74
C ALA A 290 7.41 -15.43 20.15
N MET A 291 6.64 -14.78 21.01
CA MET A 291 5.33 -14.20 20.70
C MET A 291 5.11 -12.92 21.52
N LEU A 292 3.97 -12.25 21.33
CA LEU A 292 3.55 -11.09 22.14
C LEU A 292 4.65 -10.03 22.33
N PHE A 293 5.37 -9.72 21.24
CA PHE A 293 6.46 -8.74 21.25
C PHE A 293 5.96 -7.36 21.70
N LYS A 294 6.78 -6.68 22.49
CA LYS A 294 6.56 -5.32 22.97
C LYS A 294 7.64 -4.42 22.40
N PHE A 295 7.23 -3.27 21.88
CA PHE A 295 8.12 -2.38 21.14
C PHE A 295 8.12 -0.96 21.68
N VAL A 296 9.23 -0.27 21.42
CA VAL A 296 9.37 1.18 21.55
C VAL A 296 9.89 1.73 20.22
N PRO A 297 9.31 2.81 19.64
CA PRO A 297 9.82 3.39 18.39
C PRO A 297 11.26 3.86 18.55
N ILE A 298 12.14 3.52 17.60
CA ILE A 298 13.56 3.92 17.70
C ILE A 298 13.72 5.45 17.76
N THR A 299 12.80 6.17 17.10
CA THR A 299 12.74 7.64 17.07
C THR A 299 12.47 8.27 18.42
N SER A 300 11.81 7.57 19.34
CA SER A 300 11.57 8.07 20.70
C SER A 300 12.85 8.14 21.55
N LEU A 301 13.90 7.44 21.13
CA LEU A 301 15.21 7.38 21.80
C LEU A 301 16.24 8.32 21.15
N LEU A 302 15.84 9.13 20.17
CA LEU A 302 16.70 10.04 19.41
C LEU A 302 16.52 11.51 19.80
N ASN A 303 16.03 11.77 21.00
CA ASN A 303 15.90 13.14 21.53
C ASN A 303 17.28 13.83 21.54
N GLY A 304 17.34 15.04 20.97
CA GLY A 304 18.60 15.80 20.84
C GLY A 304 19.50 15.38 19.66
N VAL A 305 19.18 14.31 18.94
CA VAL A 305 19.95 13.88 17.75
C VAL A 305 19.50 14.67 16.52
N ARG A 306 20.45 15.33 15.84
CA ARG A 306 20.20 16.05 14.59
C ARG A 306 19.77 15.05 13.50
N GLY A 307 18.66 15.35 12.81
CA GLY A 307 18.13 14.47 11.76
C GLY A 307 17.05 13.48 12.21
N SER A 308 16.70 13.47 13.50
CA SER A 308 15.58 12.67 14.05
C SER A 308 14.24 12.96 13.38
N GLY A 309 13.97 14.22 13.01
CA GLY A 309 12.77 14.63 12.27
C GLY A 309 12.63 13.95 10.90
N PRO A 310 13.59 14.13 9.97
CA PRO A 310 13.63 13.41 8.70
C PRO A 310 13.50 11.89 8.83
N LEU A 311 14.21 11.28 9.79
CA LEU A 311 14.13 9.84 10.03
C LEU A 311 12.74 9.41 10.52
N SER A 312 12.14 10.15 11.44
CA SER A 312 10.77 9.90 11.89
C SER A 312 9.77 10.00 10.73
N HIS A 313 9.92 10.99 9.87
CA HIS A 313 9.08 11.12 8.68
C HIS A 313 9.23 9.93 7.72
N ALA A 314 10.47 9.50 7.44
CA ALA A 314 10.75 8.35 6.58
C ALA A 314 10.20 7.03 7.15
N ILE A 315 10.36 6.78 8.46
CA ILE A 315 9.80 5.60 9.13
C ILE A 315 8.27 5.60 9.05
N ASN A 316 7.62 6.75 9.27
CA ASN A 316 6.16 6.87 9.18
C ASN A 316 5.66 6.58 7.76
N LEU A 317 6.35 7.09 6.74
CA LEU A 317 6.04 6.78 5.34
C LEU A 317 6.24 5.29 5.05
N TYR A 318 7.36 4.71 5.47
CA TYR A 318 7.63 3.28 5.31
C TYR A 318 6.56 2.40 5.97
N LEU A 319 6.20 2.64 7.23
CA LEU A 319 5.19 1.85 7.94
C LEU A 319 3.78 2.04 7.37
N ARG A 320 3.48 3.23 6.83
CA ARG A 320 2.19 3.53 6.21
C ARG A 320 2.02 2.85 4.85
N TYR A 321 3.04 2.88 3.99
CA TYR A 321 2.94 2.44 2.60
C TYR A 321 3.54 1.05 2.35
N LYS A 322 4.44 0.61 3.23
CA LYS A 322 5.13 -0.70 3.19
C LYS A 322 5.68 -1.05 1.80
N PRO A 323 6.43 -0.17 1.13
CA PRO A 323 7.17 -0.57 -0.06
C PRO A 323 8.16 -1.69 0.32
N ALA A 324 8.56 -2.51 -0.65
CA ALA A 324 9.65 -3.46 -0.44
C ALA A 324 10.92 -2.69 -0.01
N LEU A 325 11.76 -3.30 0.83
CA LEU A 325 12.96 -2.63 1.36
C LEU A 325 13.94 -2.23 0.24
N GLU A 326 14.02 -3.02 -0.83
CA GLU A 326 14.78 -2.72 -2.05
C GLU A 326 14.28 -1.47 -2.79
N ASP A 327 12.99 -1.17 -2.68
CA ASP A 327 12.33 -0.04 -3.32
C ASP A 327 12.23 1.19 -2.41
N LEU A 328 12.61 1.07 -1.14
CA LEU A 328 12.38 2.11 -0.14
C LEU A 328 13.12 3.41 -0.47
N GLN A 329 14.35 3.32 -1.00
CA GLN A 329 15.09 4.49 -1.46
C GLN A 329 14.28 5.25 -2.53
N TYR A 330 13.90 4.57 -3.62
CA TYR A 330 13.18 5.18 -4.73
C TYR A 330 11.82 5.71 -4.28
N PHE A 331 11.13 4.96 -3.43
CA PHE A 331 9.89 5.41 -2.82
C PHE A 331 10.07 6.74 -2.08
N LEU A 332 11.10 6.86 -1.23
CA LEU A 332 11.39 8.09 -0.47
C LEU A 332 11.80 9.26 -1.39
N GLU A 333 12.54 9.01 -2.47
CA GLU A 333 12.86 10.04 -3.49
C GLU A 333 11.60 10.59 -4.16
N PHE A 334 10.55 9.78 -4.29
CA PHE A 334 9.27 10.16 -4.89
C PHE A 334 8.30 10.81 -3.88
N GLN A 335 8.63 10.87 -2.58
CA GLN A 335 7.81 11.55 -1.56
C GLN A 335 8.05 13.06 -1.53
N VAL A 336 7.96 13.69 -2.69
CA VAL A 336 8.08 15.15 -2.88
C VAL A 336 6.75 15.72 -3.37
N PRO A 337 6.51 17.04 -3.23
CA PRO A 337 5.26 17.66 -3.70
C PRO A 337 5.01 17.35 -5.17
N ARG A 338 3.79 16.91 -5.49
CA ARG A 338 3.33 16.65 -6.87
C ARG A 338 2.69 17.92 -7.43
N GLN A 339 3.00 18.25 -8.67
CA GLN A 339 2.49 19.43 -9.35
C GLN A 339 1.87 19.05 -10.69
N TRP A 340 0.92 19.87 -11.14
CA TRP A 340 0.32 19.76 -12.46
C TRP A 340 0.94 20.80 -13.40
N ALA A 341 1.29 20.38 -14.61
CA ALA A 341 1.63 21.24 -15.73
C ALA A 341 0.50 21.18 -16.77
N PRO A 342 -0.04 22.33 -17.25
CA PRO A 342 0.20 23.67 -16.70
C PRO A 342 -0.39 23.83 -15.29
N LEU A 343 0.18 24.75 -14.51
CA LEU A 343 -0.34 25.11 -13.18
C LEU A 343 -1.71 25.79 -13.31
N PHE A 344 -2.62 25.56 -12.36
CA PHE A 344 -3.97 26.11 -12.43
C PHE A 344 -4.02 27.63 -12.44
N CYS A 345 -3.13 28.30 -11.68
CA CYS A 345 -3.02 29.76 -11.65
C CYS A 345 -2.57 30.34 -13.01
N GLU A 346 -1.80 29.60 -13.81
CA GLU A 346 -1.41 30.03 -15.16
C GLU A 346 -2.59 30.00 -16.14
N LEU A 347 -3.59 29.15 -15.90
CA LEU A 347 -4.78 29.05 -16.76
C LEU A 347 -5.70 30.28 -16.64
N THR A 348 -5.74 30.92 -15.47
CA THR A 348 -6.54 32.14 -15.23
C THR A 348 -5.80 33.40 -15.65
N LEU A 349 -4.46 33.42 -15.51
CA LEU A 349 -3.61 34.57 -15.81
C LEU A 349 -3.13 34.65 -17.27
N ARG A 350 -3.32 33.60 -18.07
CA ARG A 350 -3.11 33.68 -19.53
C ARG A 350 -4.10 34.67 -20.14
N HIS A 351 -3.71 35.94 -20.22
CA HIS A 351 -4.25 36.90 -21.16
C HIS A 351 -4.33 36.22 -22.52
N GLN A 352 -5.52 36.21 -23.14
CA GLN A 352 -5.76 35.61 -24.44
C GLN A 352 -4.96 36.37 -25.53
N LYS A 353 -3.64 36.23 -25.55
CA LYS A 353 -2.77 36.80 -26.57
C LYS A 353 -3.05 36.08 -27.88
N LYS A 354 -3.75 36.82 -28.77
CA LYS A 354 -4.17 36.50 -30.14
C LYS A 354 -5.10 35.29 -30.29
N LYS A 355 -6.18 35.47 -31.07
CA LYS A 355 -7.04 34.42 -31.61
C LYS A 355 -6.20 33.47 -32.49
N THR A 356 -5.45 32.54 -31.91
CA THR A 356 -5.08 31.33 -32.63
C THR A 356 -6.36 30.53 -32.83
N SER A 357 -6.70 30.24 -34.09
CA SER A 357 -7.86 29.45 -34.45
C SER A 357 -7.70 28.03 -33.89
N CYS A 358 -8.23 27.75 -32.70
CA CYS A 358 -8.19 26.40 -32.12
C CYS A 358 -8.97 25.43 -33.03
N PRO A 359 -8.38 24.30 -33.44
CA PRO A 359 -9.12 23.29 -34.19
C PRO A 359 -10.30 22.77 -33.37
N ARG A 360 -11.38 22.37 -34.04
CA ARG A 360 -12.63 21.98 -33.39
C ARG A 360 -13.03 20.55 -33.75
N LEU A 361 -13.46 19.80 -32.76
CA LEU A 361 -14.18 18.54 -32.92
C LEU A 361 -15.67 18.80 -32.83
N GLN A 362 -16.43 18.17 -33.73
CA GLN A 362 -17.88 18.25 -33.74
C GLN A 362 -18.45 16.88 -34.09
N PHE A 363 -19.27 16.34 -33.18
CA PHE A 363 -19.67 14.93 -33.22
C PHE A 363 -21.01 14.66 -33.92
N LYS A 364 -21.71 15.71 -34.36
CA LYS A 364 -22.94 15.63 -35.18
C LYS A 364 -23.18 16.97 -35.89
N PHE A 365 -23.93 16.95 -37.00
CA PHE A 365 -24.42 18.17 -37.64
C PHE A 365 -25.18 19.04 -36.63
N LEU A 366 -24.87 20.35 -36.56
CA LEU A 366 -25.37 21.29 -35.55
C LEU A 366 -25.13 20.89 -34.08
N GLY A 367 -24.16 20.01 -33.82
CA GLY A 367 -23.81 19.53 -32.48
C GLY A 367 -22.89 20.47 -31.69
N PRO A 368 -22.67 20.17 -30.39
CA PRO A 368 -21.72 20.88 -29.56
C PRO A 368 -20.30 20.75 -30.11
N LYS A 369 -19.50 21.81 -29.94
CA LYS A 369 -18.13 21.92 -30.45
C LYS A 369 -17.14 21.90 -29.28
N ILE A 370 -16.15 21.02 -29.35
CA ILE A 370 -15.00 20.99 -28.44
C ILE A 370 -13.82 21.56 -29.22
N TYR A 371 -13.21 22.62 -28.69
CA TYR A 371 -11.97 23.17 -29.23
C TYR A 371 -10.79 22.40 -28.64
N ILE A 372 -9.75 22.12 -29.43
CA ILE A 372 -8.57 21.42 -28.95
C ILE A 372 -7.48 22.44 -28.67
N SER A 373 -6.91 22.41 -27.46
CA SER A 373 -5.69 23.12 -27.11
C SER A 373 -4.51 22.35 -27.70
N THR A 374 -3.86 22.92 -28.71
CA THR A 374 -2.65 22.35 -29.33
C THR A 374 -1.38 22.85 -28.65
N THR A 375 -1.49 23.37 -27.42
CA THR A 375 -0.35 23.85 -26.65
C THR A 375 0.51 22.66 -26.23
N GLN A 376 1.82 22.75 -26.44
CA GLN A 376 2.77 21.77 -25.91
C GLN A 376 2.90 21.97 -24.40
N VAL A 377 2.72 20.89 -23.64
CA VAL A 377 2.93 20.86 -22.20
C VAL A 377 4.20 20.07 -21.95
N THR A 378 5.22 20.72 -21.40
CA THR A 378 6.51 20.09 -21.06
C THR A 378 6.76 20.26 -19.56
N CYS A 379 7.40 19.27 -18.97
CA CYS A 379 7.84 19.28 -17.58
C CYS A 379 9.37 19.36 -17.49
N ASP A 380 10.01 19.94 -18.52
CA ASP A 380 11.45 19.96 -18.73
C ASP A 380 12.03 18.53 -18.68
N GLU A 381 12.94 18.25 -17.75
CA GLU A 381 13.51 16.92 -17.52
C GLU A 381 12.77 16.14 -16.42
N LYS A 382 11.73 16.72 -15.81
CA LYS A 382 11.03 16.09 -14.70
C LYS A 382 10.14 14.96 -15.20
N PRO A 383 10.24 13.76 -14.62
CA PRO A 383 9.44 12.64 -15.03
C PRO A 383 7.94 12.90 -14.80
N VAL A 384 7.14 12.50 -15.78
CA VAL A 384 5.69 12.46 -15.64
C VAL A 384 5.28 11.20 -14.87
N ILE A 385 4.44 11.39 -13.85
CA ILE A 385 3.87 10.33 -13.00
C ILE A 385 2.36 10.15 -13.21
N GLY A 386 1.77 10.92 -14.12
CA GLY A 386 0.38 10.77 -14.51
C GLY A 386 -0.09 11.80 -15.52
N LEU A 387 -1.23 11.51 -16.15
CA LEU A 387 -1.83 12.36 -17.18
C LEU A 387 -3.33 12.45 -16.97
N ARG A 388 -3.93 13.55 -17.42
CA ARG A 388 -5.38 13.68 -17.55
C ARG A 388 -5.78 14.55 -18.71
N LEU A 389 -6.98 14.30 -19.22
CA LEU A 389 -7.68 15.22 -20.10
C LEU A 389 -8.43 16.25 -19.25
N PHE A 390 -8.41 17.51 -19.66
CA PHE A 390 -9.06 18.59 -18.92
C PHE A 390 -9.84 19.51 -19.85
N LEU A 391 -10.97 20.03 -19.37
CA LEU A 391 -11.82 20.96 -20.10
C LEU A 391 -11.63 22.38 -19.58
N GLU A 392 -10.74 23.13 -20.23
CA GLU A 392 -10.35 24.49 -19.88
C GLU A 392 -11.36 25.57 -20.35
N GLY A 393 -11.21 26.75 -19.75
CA GLY A 393 -11.89 27.99 -20.11
C GLY A 393 -13.26 28.14 -19.44
N LYS A 394 -13.80 29.37 -19.45
CA LYS A 394 -15.08 29.73 -18.81
C LYS A 394 -16.28 28.88 -19.27
N LYS A 395 -16.21 28.30 -20.48
CA LYS A 395 -17.26 27.45 -21.07
C LYS A 395 -16.94 25.95 -20.97
N SER A 396 -15.81 25.57 -20.37
CA SER A 396 -15.28 24.19 -20.29
C SER A 396 -15.40 23.45 -21.61
N ASN A 397 -15.01 24.12 -22.69
CA ASN A 397 -15.17 23.64 -24.07
C ASN A 397 -13.84 23.57 -24.83
N ARG A 398 -12.71 23.77 -24.13
CA ARG A 398 -11.37 23.58 -24.66
C ARG A 398 -10.76 22.33 -24.05
N LEU A 399 -10.56 21.29 -24.85
CA LEU A 399 -9.89 20.07 -24.43
C LEU A 399 -8.38 20.31 -24.41
N ALA A 400 -7.77 20.10 -23.26
CA ALA A 400 -6.33 20.21 -23.02
C ALA A 400 -5.79 18.95 -22.34
N MET A 401 -4.48 18.78 -22.39
CA MET A 401 -3.74 17.73 -21.69
C MET A 401 -3.06 18.36 -20.48
N HIS A 402 -3.15 17.71 -19.32
CA HIS A 402 -2.38 18.08 -18.14
C HIS A 402 -1.49 16.91 -17.72
N LEU A 403 -0.30 17.24 -17.27
CA LEU A 403 0.72 16.30 -16.82
C LEU A 403 0.96 16.47 -15.33
N GLN A 404 0.99 15.37 -14.59
CA GLN A 404 1.43 15.38 -13.21
C GLN A 404 2.90 15.00 -13.16
N HIS A 405 3.71 15.81 -12.49
CA HIS A 405 5.14 15.58 -12.29
C HIS A 405 5.53 15.86 -10.84
N LEU A 406 6.75 15.46 -10.48
CA LEU A 406 7.35 15.79 -9.19
C LEU A 406 7.87 17.23 -9.20
N SER A 407 7.78 17.93 -8.08
CA SER A 407 8.31 19.31 -7.95
C SER A 407 9.83 19.35 -8.04
N SER A 408 10.51 18.36 -7.48
CA SER A 408 11.96 18.13 -7.60
C SER A 408 12.25 16.84 -8.37
N LEU A 409 13.41 16.79 -9.02
CA LEU A 409 13.88 15.59 -9.72
C LEU A 409 14.48 14.61 -8.71
N PRO A 410 14.16 13.30 -8.77
CA PRO A 410 14.80 12.29 -7.92
C PRO A 410 16.33 12.28 -8.08
N ASP A 411 17.06 12.08 -6.98
CA ASP A 411 18.53 12.07 -6.97
C ASP A 411 19.06 10.96 -7.89
N THR A 412 18.45 9.78 -7.88
CA THR A 412 18.86 8.67 -8.75
C THR A 412 18.77 9.07 -10.23
N ILE A 413 17.69 9.75 -10.62
CA ILE A 413 17.52 10.24 -11.99
C ILE A 413 18.52 11.35 -12.30
N THR A 414 18.75 12.26 -11.36
CA THR A 414 19.75 13.34 -11.48
C THR A 414 21.16 12.77 -11.68
N HIS A 415 21.52 11.71 -10.95
CA HIS A 415 22.80 11.03 -11.10
C HIS A 415 22.92 10.26 -12.42
N ALA A 416 21.87 9.52 -12.82
CA ALA A 416 21.83 8.87 -14.12
C ALA A 416 21.97 9.90 -15.25
N LEU A 417 21.31 11.05 -15.10
CA LEU A 417 21.42 12.12 -16.07
C LEU A 417 22.81 12.75 -16.06
N SER A 418 23.39 13.16 -14.94
CA SER A 418 24.70 13.83 -14.91
C SER A 418 25.88 12.98 -15.44
N LYS A 419 25.83 11.65 -15.31
CA LYS A 419 26.92 10.75 -15.72
C LYS A 419 27.04 10.50 -17.22
N SER A 420 26.03 10.84 -18.02
CA SER A 420 26.09 10.56 -19.47
C SER A 420 26.89 11.63 -20.23
N THR A 421 27.83 11.16 -21.04
CA THR A 421 28.73 11.94 -21.91
C THR A 421 28.04 12.58 -23.12
N ILE A 422 26.73 12.36 -23.29
CA ILE A 422 25.95 12.89 -24.41
C ILE A 422 25.57 14.33 -24.09
N THR A 423 26.26 15.28 -24.75
CA THR A 423 26.11 16.73 -24.61
C THR A 423 24.82 17.29 -25.25
N ASN A 424 24.10 16.49 -26.03
CA ASN A 424 22.87 16.91 -26.70
C ASN A 424 21.79 15.82 -26.59
N ARG A 425 21.13 15.75 -25.43
CA ARG A 425 20.02 14.81 -25.20
C ARG A 425 18.76 15.39 -25.79
N GLN A 426 18.52 15.04 -27.04
CA GLN A 426 17.33 15.52 -27.73
C GLN A 426 16.11 14.80 -27.17
N SER A 427 15.28 15.50 -26.40
CA SER A 427 13.93 15.04 -26.14
C SER A 427 13.18 14.98 -27.48
N GLN A 428 12.60 13.83 -27.80
CA GLN A 428 11.99 13.59 -29.10
C GLN A 428 10.48 13.48 -28.97
N TRP A 429 9.76 14.29 -29.76
CA TRP A 429 8.32 14.17 -29.90
C TRP A 429 8.00 12.97 -30.77
N ARG A 430 7.02 12.17 -30.33
CA ARG A 430 6.42 11.16 -31.18
C ARG A 430 4.92 11.16 -31.04
N GLY A 431 4.24 11.09 -32.17
CA GLY A 431 2.80 11.21 -32.27
C GLY A 431 2.12 10.01 -32.89
N SER A 432 0.87 9.75 -32.49
CA SER A 432 0.02 8.81 -33.23
C SER A 432 -0.33 9.30 -34.63
N ASP A 433 0.00 10.56 -34.95
CA ASP A 433 -0.20 11.20 -36.24
C ASP A 433 0.99 11.10 -37.19
N GLU A 434 2.12 10.57 -36.73
CA GLU A 434 3.35 10.30 -37.49
C GLU A 434 3.40 8.84 -37.98
N TYR A 435 2.55 7.96 -37.42
CA TYR A 435 2.44 6.59 -37.88
C TYR A 435 1.82 6.52 -39.28
N GLU A 436 2.22 5.50 -40.04
CA GLU A 436 1.62 5.21 -41.34
C GLU A 436 0.08 5.10 -41.22
N PRO A 437 -0.69 5.60 -42.20
CA PRO A 437 -2.15 5.59 -42.13
C PRO A 437 -2.77 4.20 -41.86
N ARG A 438 -2.09 3.12 -42.29
CA ARG A 438 -2.52 1.73 -42.06
C ARG A 438 -2.31 1.26 -40.61
N ALA A 439 -1.37 1.86 -39.90
CA ALA A 439 -1.08 1.58 -38.48
C ALA A 439 -1.90 2.47 -37.52
N GLN A 440 -2.68 3.42 -38.06
CA GLN A 440 -3.57 4.27 -37.27
C GLN A 440 -4.90 3.57 -37.01
N ILE A 441 -5.22 3.37 -35.74
CA ILE A 441 -6.51 2.81 -35.32
C ILE A 441 -7.44 3.99 -35.07
N LEU A 442 -8.45 4.16 -35.94
CA LEU A 442 -9.37 5.29 -35.88
C LEU A 442 -10.72 4.87 -35.29
N GLU A 443 -11.04 5.41 -34.12
CA GLU A 443 -12.29 5.15 -33.42
C GLU A 443 -13.23 6.36 -33.51
N PRO A 444 -14.50 6.17 -33.88
CA PRO A 444 -15.48 7.25 -33.91
C PRO A 444 -15.94 7.60 -32.49
N VAL A 445 -16.04 8.90 -32.17
CA VAL A 445 -16.40 9.33 -30.80
C VAL A 445 -17.84 8.96 -30.41
N ARG A 446 -18.74 8.82 -31.40
CA ARG A 446 -20.09 8.23 -31.26
C ARG A 446 -20.66 7.79 -32.61
N TRP A 447 -20.41 8.59 -33.65
CA TRP A 447 -21.02 8.46 -34.97
C TRP A 447 -19.94 8.30 -36.04
N LYS A 448 -20.04 7.25 -36.87
CA LYS A 448 -19.04 6.89 -37.89
C LYS A 448 -18.76 7.98 -38.95
N ARG A 449 -19.64 8.97 -39.11
CA ARG A 449 -19.57 9.99 -40.18
C ARG A 449 -18.83 11.29 -39.78
N TYR A 450 -18.41 11.43 -38.52
CA TYR A 450 -17.85 12.69 -37.99
C TYR A 450 -16.44 12.50 -37.42
N SER A 451 -16.07 13.32 -36.43
CA SER A 451 -14.75 13.29 -35.81
C SER A 451 -14.39 11.92 -35.23
N ASN A 452 -13.16 11.48 -35.48
CA ASN A 452 -12.55 10.27 -34.95
C ASN A 452 -11.41 10.60 -33.98
N ILE A 453 -10.94 9.59 -33.28
CA ILE A 453 -9.76 9.63 -32.43
C ILE A 453 -8.81 8.54 -32.90
N CYS A 454 -7.52 8.84 -32.89
CA CYS A 454 -6.49 7.83 -33.11
C CYS A 454 -6.18 7.14 -31.77
N SER A 455 -6.59 5.88 -31.63
CA SER A 455 -6.36 5.02 -30.46
C SER A 455 -5.08 4.20 -30.54
N SER A 456 -4.23 4.47 -31.55
CA SER A 456 -2.89 3.88 -31.65
C SER A 456 -2.01 4.26 -30.45
N VAL A 457 -1.23 3.29 -29.98
CA VAL A 457 -0.31 3.46 -28.85
C VAL A 457 0.84 4.39 -29.22
N VAL A 458 1.01 5.48 -28.47
CA VAL A 458 2.18 6.36 -28.56
C VAL A 458 3.24 5.86 -27.59
N LYS A 459 4.35 5.32 -28.14
CA LYS A 459 5.52 4.81 -27.40
C LYS A 459 6.80 5.34 -28.06
N HIS A 460 7.94 5.27 -27.39
CA HIS A 460 9.23 5.67 -27.96
C HIS A 460 9.57 4.87 -29.23
N ASP A 461 10.39 5.43 -30.12
CA ASP A 461 10.88 4.70 -31.29
C ASP A 461 12.02 3.76 -30.89
N PRO A 462 11.91 2.44 -31.14
CA PRO A 462 13.00 1.51 -30.87
C PRO A 462 14.29 1.89 -31.59
N ASN A 463 14.21 2.58 -32.73
CA ASN A 463 15.38 2.97 -33.50
C ASN A 463 16.20 4.11 -32.87
N TRP A 464 15.67 4.78 -31.84
CA TRP A 464 16.41 5.81 -31.11
C TRP A 464 17.54 5.23 -30.23
N LEU A 465 17.61 3.92 -30.06
CA LEU A 465 18.60 3.22 -29.22
C LEU A 465 19.87 2.76 -29.97
N HIS A 466 19.97 2.97 -31.29
CA HIS A 466 21.05 2.43 -32.13
C HIS A 466 22.42 3.16 -32.04
N GLN A 467 22.70 3.88 -30.95
CA GLN A 467 24.01 4.49 -30.70
C GLN A 467 24.70 3.77 -29.52
N GLU A 468 25.74 2.98 -29.84
CA GLU A 468 26.56 2.26 -28.85
C GLU A 468 27.42 3.23 -28.00
N PRO A 469 27.58 3.03 -26.67
CA PRO A 469 26.81 2.17 -25.78
C PRO A 469 25.94 3.04 -24.86
N ALA A 470 24.62 3.08 -25.07
CA ALA A 470 23.73 3.68 -24.08
C ALA A 470 22.50 2.79 -23.86
N ARG A 471 22.67 1.74 -23.04
CA ARG A 471 21.54 1.10 -22.36
C ARG A 471 20.74 2.20 -21.65
N GLY A 472 19.42 2.20 -21.81
CA GLY A 472 18.57 3.22 -21.23
C GLY A 472 17.10 3.07 -21.60
N VAL A 473 16.27 3.92 -20.99
CA VAL A 473 14.81 3.91 -21.14
C VAL A 473 14.32 5.30 -21.49
N TYR A 474 13.38 5.39 -22.43
CA TYR A 474 12.67 6.63 -22.72
C TYR A 474 11.46 6.80 -21.80
N ILE A 475 11.46 7.88 -21.03
CA ILE A 475 10.33 8.30 -20.19
C ILE A 475 9.61 9.48 -20.82
N VAL A 476 8.34 9.68 -20.43
CA VAL A 476 7.55 10.81 -20.87
C VAL A 476 7.83 12.03 -20.00
N THR A 477 8.13 13.16 -20.64
CA THR A 477 8.40 14.47 -20.01
C THR A 477 7.49 15.58 -20.56
N GLY A 478 6.65 15.26 -21.55
CA GLY A 478 5.74 16.22 -22.16
C GLY A 478 4.63 15.55 -22.96
N ALA A 479 3.58 16.31 -23.26
CA ALA A 479 2.46 15.85 -24.06
C ALA A 479 1.79 16.99 -24.82
N GLN A 480 1.12 16.63 -25.91
CA GLN A 480 0.38 17.56 -26.76
C GLN A 480 -0.80 16.84 -27.41
N LEU A 481 -1.92 17.54 -27.54
CA LEU A 481 -3.05 17.12 -28.38
C LEU A 481 -2.97 17.79 -29.74
N VAL A 482 -3.22 17.03 -30.81
CA VAL A 482 -3.19 17.52 -32.19
C VAL A 482 -4.47 17.12 -32.91
N SER A 483 -5.00 18.02 -33.73
CA SER A 483 -6.12 17.71 -34.63
C SER A 483 -5.64 17.73 -36.07
N LYS A 484 -5.90 16.65 -36.82
CA LYS A 484 -5.64 16.58 -38.26
C LYS A 484 -6.95 16.43 -39.05
N GLY A 485 -6.91 16.82 -40.32
CA GLY A 485 -8.05 16.74 -41.23
C GLY A 485 -8.99 17.96 -41.19
N LYS A 486 -10.01 17.93 -42.03
CA LYS A 486 -11.06 18.96 -42.12
C LYS A 486 -12.40 18.35 -41.73
N TRP A 487 -13.26 19.15 -41.10
CA TRP A 487 -14.62 18.72 -40.79
C TRP A 487 -15.34 18.32 -42.09
N PRO A 488 -16.07 17.19 -42.12
CA PRO A 488 -16.51 16.36 -41.00
C PRO A 488 -15.53 15.28 -40.51
N LYS A 489 -14.46 14.98 -41.25
CA LYS A 489 -13.48 13.92 -40.93
C LYS A 489 -12.24 14.46 -40.20
N THR A 490 -12.44 15.04 -39.02
CA THR A 490 -11.31 15.46 -38.16
C THR A 490 -10.85 14.31 -37.28
N VAL A 491 -9.55 14.14 -37.09
CA VAL A 491 -8.98 13.13 -36.19
C VAL A 491 -8.23 13.80 -35.04
N LEU A 492 -8.50 13.36 -33.81
CA LEU A 492 -7.72 13.75 -32.62
C LEU A 492 -6.57 12.77 -32.40
N HIS A 493 -5.37 13.31 -32.23
CA HIS A 493 -4.14 12.57 -32.01
C HIS A 493 -3.47 12.98 -30.70
N LEU A 494 -2.70 12.05 -30.14
CA LEU A 494 -1.84 12.26 -28.98
C LEU A 494 -0.39 12.30 -29.46
N ARG A 495 0.37 13.27 -28.93
CA ARG A 495 1.83 13.30 -29.02
C ARG A 495 2.42 13.31 -27.62
N LEU A 496 3.50 12.57 -27.44
CA LEU A 496 4.27 12.51 -26.20
C LEU A 496 5.70 12.93 -26.49
N LEU A 497 6.29 13.66 -25.56
CA LEU A 497 7.71 14.01 -25.56
C LEU A 497 8.45 12.96 -24.73
N PHE A 498 9.46 12.36 -25.33
CA PHE A 498 10.27 11.34 -24.70
C PHE A 498 11.67 11.87 -24.39
N THR A 499 12.11 11.68 -23.15
CA THR A 499 13.48 11.97 -22.72
C THR A 499 14.19 10.66 -22.39
N HIS A 500 15.42 10.51 -22.89
CA HIS A 500 16.25 9.33 -22.66
C HIS A 500 16.86 9.35 -21.25
N LEU A 501 16.61 8.31 -20.46
CA LEU A 501 17.32 8.03 -19.22
C LEU A 501 18.36 6.93 -19.47
N PRO A 502 19.66 7.22 -19.36
CA PRO A 502 20.70 6.20 -19.51
C PRO A 502 20.80 5.32 -18.25
N ASN A 503 21.50 4.18 -18.38
CA ASN A 503 21.90 3.31 -17.26
C ASN A 503 20.71 2.81 -16.41
N CYS A 504 19.57 2.58 -17.06
CA CYS A 504 18.41 2.00 -16.43
C CYS A 504 17.71 1.02 -17.38
N THR A 505 16.94 0.10 -16.79
CA THR A 505 16.14 -0.89 -17.50
C THR A 505 14.73 -0.92 -16.95
N ILE A 506 13.76 -1.33 -17.77
CA ILE A 506 12.37 -1.49 -17.32
C ILE A 506 12.24 -2.79 -16.53
N ARG A 507 11.91 -2.70 -15.24
CA ARG A 507 11.60 -3.85 -14.38
C ARG A 507 10.22 -4.41 -14.65
N LYS A 508 9.23 -3.52 -14.67
CA LYS A 508 7.80 -3.86 -14.78
C LYS A 508 7.06 -2.76 -15.50
N THR A 509 6.04 -3.12 -16.28
CA THR A 509 5.11 -2.14 -16.85
C THR A 509 3.67 -2.50 -16.63
N GLU A 510 2.83 -1.50 -16.43
CA GLU A 510 1.38 -1.68 -16.26
C GLU A 510 0.62 -0.60 -17.01
N TRP A 511 -0.46 -0.99 -17.68
CA TRP A 511 -1.42 -0.05 -18.24
C TRP A 511 -2.46 0.31 -17.19
N ALA A 512 -2.80 1.60 -17.08
CA ALA A 512 -3.96 2.06 -16.35
C ALA A 512 -4.80 2.98 -17.22
N GLY A 513 -6.12 2.91 -17.05
CA GLY A 513 -7.07 3.87 -17.57
C GLY A 513 -7.64 4.73 -16.45
N ALA A 514 -8.51 5.67 -16.79
CA ALA A 514 -9.35 6.34 -15.80
C ALA A 514 -10.07 5.29 -14.94
N PRO A 515 -10.16 5.48 -13.61
CA PRO A 515 -10.87 4.55 -12.75
C PRO A 515 -12.31 4.47 -13.25
N ALA A 516 -12.72 3.32 -13.79
CA ALA A 516 -14.09 3.13 -14.25
C ALA A 516 -15.01 3.47 -13.08
N ALA A 517 -15.74 4.58 -13.18
CA ALA A 517 -16.71 4.97 -12.16
C ALA A 517 -17.52 3.73 -11.83
N ALA A 518 -17.33 3.19 -10.62
CA ALA A 518 -17.98 1.97 -10.19
C ALA A 518 -19.43 2.07 -10.64
N ARG A 519 -19.87 1.13 -11.49
CA ARG A 519 -21.25 1.07 -11.97
C ARG A 519 -22.14 0.96 -10.73
N LYS A 520 -22.52 2.11 -10.17
CA LYS A 520 -23.58 2.22 -9.19
C LYS A 520 -24.86 1.94 -9.97
N SER A 521 -25.21 0.67 -10.05
CA SER A 521 -26.57 0.24 -10.34
C SER A 521 -27.46 0.72 -9.21
N SER A 522 -27.98 1.95 -9.33
CA SER A 522 -29.15 2.43 -8.60
C SER A 522 -29.69 3.62 -9.37
N LEU A 523 -30.40 3.31 -10.46
CA LEU A 523 -31.45 4.19 -10.94
C LEU A 523 -32.64 4.00 -9.99
N PHE A 524 -33.37 5.08 -9.72
CA PHE A 524 -34.50 5.23 -8.79
C PHE A 524 -34.14 5.52 -7.33
N THR A 525 -34.12 6.81 -6.99
CA THR A 525 -34.74 7.38 -5.77
C THR A 525 -34.59 8.90 -5.83
N ASN A 526 -35.49 9.52 -6.59
CA ASN A 526 -35.83 10.94 -6.43
C ASN A 526 -37.32 11.00 -6.68
N LEU A 527 -38.12 11.00 -5.61
CA LEU A 527 -39.48 11.54 -5.55
C LEU A 527 -39.93 11.57 -4.07
N SER A 528 -40.09 12.80 -3.57
CA SER A 528 -41.11 13.24 -2.61
C SER A 528 -41.02 12.87 -1.13
N SER A 529 -40.84 13.89 -0.27
CA SER A 529 -41.89 14.31 0.67
C SER A 529 -41.54 15.66 1.33
N THR A 530 -42.46 16.60 1.16
CA THR A 530 -42.58 17.87 1.87
C THR A 530 -43.55 17.67 3.05
N PHE A 531 -43.37 18.44 4.12
CA PHE A 531 -44.22 18.62 5.31
C PHE A 531 -43.88 17.85 6.60
N SER A 532 -44.09 18.58 7.70
CA SER A 532 -43.36 18.54 8.96
C SER A 532 -44.13 17.85 10.10
N PHE A 533 -43.36 17.40 11.11
CA PHE A 533 -43.59 17.56 12.57
C PHE A 533 -43.64 16.27 13.42
N THR A 534 -42.82 16.31 14.49
CA THR A 534 -42.71 15.50 15.73
C THR A 534 -42.02 14.12 15.78
N GLN A 535 -40.95 14.14 16.59
CA GLN A 535 -40.30 13.10 17.42
C GLN A 535 -39.13 12.24 16.89
N ARG A 536 -37.97 12.51 17.53
CA ARG A 536 -36.88 11.63 18.01
C ARG A 536 -35.99 10.83 17.01
N SER A 537 -34.71 11.22 17.07
CA SER A 537 -33.52 10.38 17.30
C SER A 537 -32.55 10.06 16.13
N VAL A 538 -31.26 10.34 16.45
CA VAL A 538 -29.97 9.74 16.04
C VAL A 538 -29.48 9.74 14.58
N ALA A 539 -28.17 10.07 14.48
CA ALA A 539 -27.19 9.65 13.48
C ALA A 539 -27.05 10.47 12.19
N ASN A 540 -26.27 11.56 12.27
CA ASN A 540 -25.45 12.00 11.14
C ASN A 540 -24.19 11.12 11.06
N ALA A 541 -24.25 10.04 10.29
CA ALA A 541 -23.06 9.37 9.77
C ALA A 541 -22.52 10.20 8.58
N GLN A 542 -21.55 11.07 8.86
CA GLN A 542 -20.76 11.72 7.81
C GLN A 542 -20.03 10.63 6.99
N LYS A 543 -20.29 10.62 5.68
CA LYS A 543 -19.49 9.88 4.69
C LYS A 543 -18.03 10.33 4.82
N GLN A 544 -17.17 9.47 5.34
CA GLN A 544 -15.73 9.68 5.37
C GLN A 544 -15.21 9.69 3.92
N GLN A 545 -14.74 10.85 3.46
CA GLN A 545 -13.80 10.92 2.35
C GLN A 545 -12.48 10.26 2.80
N PRO A 546 -11.72 9.60 1.92
CA PRO A 546 -10.37 9.16 2.27
C PRO A 546 -9.55 10.41 2.62
N ALA A 547 -9.25 10.55 3.92
CA ALA A 547 -8.50 11.67 4.45
C ALA A 547 -7.12 11.72 3.79
N THR A 548 -6.93 12.66 2.88
CA THR A 548 -5.64 13.08 2.35
C THR A 548 -4.90 13.87 3.44
N LEU A 549 -4.52 13.17 4.52
CA LEU A 549 -3.63 13.68 5.56
C LEU A 549 -2.19 13.61 5.04
N ASN A 550 -1.86 14.59 4.20
CA ASN A 550 -0.50 15.06 4.00
C ASN A 550 -0.35 16.32 4.86
N SER A 551 0.71 16.41 5.67
CA SER A 551 1.04 17.60 6.47
C SER A 551 1.57 18.78 5.63
N GLY A 552 1.30 18.79 4.33
CA GLY A 552 1.49 19.95 3.47
C GLY A 552 0.14 20.63 3.27
N VAL A 553 0.02 21.87 3.74
CA VAL A 553 -1.05 22.77 3.29
C VAL A 553 -0.85 22.93 1.78
N PHE A 554 -1.69 22.28 0.97
CA PHE A 554 -1.73 22.50 -0.47
C PHE A 554 -2.69 23.67 -0.72
N PRO A 555 -2.21 24.88 -1.06
CA PRO A 555 -3.03 25.75 -1.88
C PRO A 555 -3.17 25.05 -3.24
N ASP A 556 -4.30 25.22 -3.91
CA ASP A 556 -4.51 24.81 -5.31
C ASP A 556 -4.93 23.35 -5.54
N SER A 557 -5.81 22.82 -4.68
CA SER A 557 -6.83 21.90 -5.21
C SER A 557 -7.59 22.63 -6.32
N PRO A 558 -7.84 22.01 -7.50
CA PRO A 558 -8.70 22.62 -8.51
C PRO A 558 -10.01 23.06 -7.86
N PRO A 559 -10.59 24.22 -8.23
CA PRO A 559 -11.99 24.45 -7.91
C PRO A 559 -12.77 23.26 -8.48
N VAL A 560 -13.47 22.55 -7.59
CA VAL A 560 -14.43 21.48 -7.91
C VAL A 560 -15.12 21.86 -9.22
N PRO A 561 -15.16 21.02 -10.27
CA PRO A 561 -15.71 21.41 -11.56
C PRO A 561 -17.07 22.08 -11.38
N VAL A 562 -17.06 23.40 -11.49
CA VAL A 562 -18.24 24.22 -11.25
C VAL A 562 -19.19 23.92 -12.40
N ARG A 563 -20.26 23.18 -12.06
CA ARG A 563 -21.39 22.79 -12.91
C ARG A 563 -21.04 21.74 -13.97
N PHE A 564 -21.72 20.59 -13.90
CA PHE A 564 -21.80 19.58 -14.96
C PHE A 564 -22.07 20.23 -16.31
N THR A 565 -21.03 20.46 -17.12
CA THR A 565 -21.22 20.99 -18.46
C THR A 565 -21.69 19.88 -19.39
N LYS A 566 -22.50 20.22 -20.40
CA LYS A 566 -22.99 19.29 -21.43
C LYS A 566 -21.85 18.57 -22.19
N LEU A 567 -20.59 18.94 -21.98
CA LEU A 567 -19.41 18.42 -22.67
C LEU A 567 -18.67 17.30 -21.92
N CYS A 568 -18.79 17.19 -20.59
CA CYS A 568 -18.24 16.07 -19.80
C CYS A 568 -18.84 14.69 -20.20
N LYS A 569 -19.95 14.68 -20.93
CA LYS A 569 -20.52 13.45 -21.52
C LYS A 569 -19.74 12.92 -22.73
N TYR A 570 -18.78 13.71 -23.24
CA TYR A 570 -17.93 13.34 -24.36
C TYR A 570 -16.49 13.11 -23.93
N VAL A 571 -16.04 13.58 -22.78
CA VAL A 571 -14.63 13.48 -22.35
C VAL A 571 -14.59 12.94 -20.94
N ASP A 572 -13.75 11.95 -20.71
CA ASP A 572 -13.37 11.49 -19.40
C ASP A 572 -12.26 12.41 -18.86
N THR A 573 -12.53 13.07 -17.74
CA THR A 573 -11.61 14.02 -17.11
C THR A 573 -10.94 13.45 -15.86
N ASP A 574 -11.15 12.17 -15.59
CA ASP A 574 -10.57 11.51 -14.43
C ASP A 574 -9.05 11.37 -14.59
N GLU A 575 -8.35 11.41 -13.45
CA GLU A 575 -6.90 11.42 -13.42
C GLU A 575 -6.34 10.00 -13.58
N VAL A 576 -5.41 9.82 -14.52
CA VAL A 576 -4.68 8.57 -14.70
C VAL A 576 -3.30 8.75 -14.10
N VAL A 577 -3.20 8.52 -12.80
CA VAL A 577 -2.01 8.75 -11.98
C VAL A 577 -1.62 7.49 -11.25
N ARG A 578 -0.33 7.35 -10.93
CA ARG A 578 0.16 6.41 -9.93
C ARG A 578 0.99 7.13 -8.89
N GLY A 579 0.84 6.76 -7.63
CA GLY A 579 1.49 7.43 -6.52
C GLY A 579 1.84 6.48 -5.37
N PRO A 580 2.05 7.02 -4.16
CA PRO A 580 2.51 6.26 -2.99
C PRO A 580 1.59 5.09 -2.60
N HIS A 581 0.29 5.20 -2.92
CA HIS A 581 -0.70 4.15 -2.66
C HIS A 581 -0.60 2.98 -3.66
N ASP A 582 0.05 3.18 -4.80
CA ASP A 582 0.28 2.16 -5.82
C ASP A 582 1.67 1.56 -5.61
N SER A 583 1.76 0.51 -4.81
CA SER A 583 3.05 -0.15 -4.53
C SER A 583 3.81 -0.48 -5.82
N PRO A 584 5.11 -0.15 -5.93
CA PRO A 584 6.03 0.35 -4.89
C PRO A 584 6.13 1.89 -4.76
N GLY A 585 5.26 2.65 -5.44
CA GLY A 585 5.08 4.09 -5.24
C GLY A 585 5.98 5.03 -6.06
N HIS A 586 6.83 4.50 -6.94
CA HIS A 586 7.77 5.27 -7.77
C HIS A 586 7.57 5.03 -9.28
N TRP A 587 6.33 5.13 -9.74
CA TRP A 587 5.94 4.83 -11.13
C TRP A 587 6.21 5.99 -12.09
N LEU A 588 6.68 5.66 -13.30
CA LEU A 588 6.99 6.62 -14.36
C LEU A 588 6.18 6.34 -15.62
N VAL A 589 5.77 7.37 -16.34
CA VAL A 589 5.05 7.19 -17.61
C VAL A 589 6.03 6.92 -18.75
N THR A 590 5.74 5.89 -19.55
CA THR A 590 6.57 5.47 -20.71
C THR A 590 5.79 5.35 -22.02
N ALA A 591 4.46 5.38 -21.99
CA ALA A 591 3.61 5.41 -23.18
C ALA A 591 2.20 5.88 -22.83
N GLY A 592 1.40 6.19 -23.85
CA GLY A 592 0.00 6.53 -23.68
C GLY A 592 -0.80 6.34 -24.96
N LYS A 593 -2.12 6.29 -24.84
CA LYS A 593 -3.05 6.31 -25.97
C LYS A 593 -4.37 6.93 -25.58
N LEU A 594 -5.03 7.56 -26.56
CA LEU A 594 -6.42 7.92 -26.42
C LEU A 594 -7.28 6.67 -26.60
N VAL A 595 -8.43 6.64 -25.94
CA VAL A 595 -9.38 5.53 -26.05
C VAL A 595 -10.81 6.06 -26.11
N MET A 596 -11.69 5.30 -26.74
CA MET A 596 -13.13 5.47 -26.59
C MET A 596 -13.67 4.48 -25.56
N ASP A 597 -13.99 4.95 -24.35
CA ASP A 597 -14.62 4.15 -23.31
C ASP A 597 -15.99 4.72 -22.93
N GLY A 598 -17.02 3.88 -22.87
CA GLY A 598 -18.39 4.31 -22.56
C GLY A 598 -18.96 5.44 -23.45
N GLY A 599 -18.43 5.62 -24.66
CA GLY A 599 -18.80 6.73 -25.56
C GLY A 599 -18.22 8.10 -25.16
N LYS A 600 -17.15 8.10 -24.36
CA LYS A 600 -16.32 9.25 -23.98
C LYS A 600 -14.88 9.08 -24.49
N ILE A 601 -14.24 10.20 -24.77
CA ILE A 601 -12.80 10.30 -25.01
C ILE A 601 -12.08 10.13 -23.68
N GLY A 602 -11.36 9.02 -23.53
CA GLY A 602 -10.52 8.75 -22.37
C GLY A 602 -9.05 8.64 -22.71
N LEU A 603 -8.25 8.33 -21.69
CA LEU A 603 -6.81 8.18 -21.78
C LEU A 603 -6.39 6.89 -21.08
N HIS A 604 -5.58 6.07 -21.76
CA HIS A 604 -4.85 4.97 -21.13
C HIS A 604 -3.36 5.33 -21.11
N VAL A 605 -2.73 5.15 -19.96
CA VAL A 605 -1.33 5.49 -19.72
C VAL A 605 -0.58 4.22 -19.34
N LYS A 606 0.63 4.06 -19.88
CA LYS A 606 1.53 2.97 -19.52
C LYS A 606 2.55 3.48 -18.52
N PHE A 607 2.52 2.89 -17.33
CA PHE A 607 3.47 3.12 -16.26
C PHE A 607 4.58 2.07 -16.30
N ALA A 608 5.78 2.45 -15.87
CA ALA A 608 6.93 1.58 -15.72
C ALA A 608 7.64 1.82 -14.39
N LEU A 609 8.20 0.75 -13.84
CA LEU A 609 9.21 0.78 -12.78
C LEU A 609 10.57 0.59 -13.44
N LEU A 610 11.55 1.37 -13.01
CA LEU A 610 12.89 1.34 -13.55
C LEU A 610 13.86 0.78 -12.52
N ASP A 611 14.75 -0.11 -12.96
CA ASP A 611 15.93 -0.50 -12.22
C ASP A 611 17.11 0.30 -12.72
N PHE A 612 17.83 0.94 -11.79
CA PHE A 612 19.03 1.71 -12.11
C PHE A 612 20.25 0.85 -11.84
N THR A 613 21.15 0.75 -12.82
CA THR A 613 22.41 0.03 -12.62
C THR A 613 23.32 0.87 -11.73
N GLN A 614 23.40 0.51 -10.44
CA GLN A 614 24.47 0.98 -9.57
C GLN A 614 25.76 0.29 -10.01
N GLU A 615 26.61 1.02 -10.73
CA GLU A 615 28.03 0.65 -10.78
C GLU A 615 28.58 0.86 -9.36
N LEU A 616 28.99 -0.25 -8.73
CA LEU A 616 29.65 -0.32 -7.43
C LEU A 616 30.93 0.49 -7.39
#